data_AF-A0A7C7R9W2-F1
#
_entry.id   AF-A0A7C7R9W2-F1
#
_cell.length_a   1.000
_cell.length_b   1.000
_cell.length_c   1.000
_cell.angle_alpha   90.00
_cell.angle_beta   90.00
_cell.angle_gamma   90.00
#
_symmetry.space_group_name_H-M   'P 1'
#
loop_
_entity.id
_entity.type
_entity.pdbx_description
1 polymer ?
#
loop_
_entity_poly.entity_id
_entity_poly.type
_entity_poly.pdbx_seq_one_letter_code
_entity_poly.pdbx_strand_id
1 'polypeptide(L)'
;MQALAHLLQTDLLARFAFAEQWAKKGSENRPKIRALLHTWLDFWRDVLLQTANPSLPAAHQDYLPLIQALRQHMTLAQTHALVSQLLQSLEDLDAYVNPRLILEALMLDLPRLPASNP
;
A
#
# COMPACT_ATOMS: atom_id res chain seq x y z
N MET A 1 5.44 7.57 -1.95
CA MET A 1 4.26 7.59 -2.84
C MET A 1 4.50 7.03 -4.25
N GLN A 2 5.51 7.48 -5.00
CA GLN A 2 5.78 6.98 -6.37
C GLN A 2 5.87 5.44 -6.47
N ALA A 3 6.55 4.79 -5.53
CA ALA A 3 6.63 3.33 -5.47
C ALA A 3 5.24 2.65 -5.38
N LEU A 4 4.34 3.17 -4.55
CA LEU A 4 2.98 2.60 -4.40
C LEU A 4 2.19 2.74 -5.70
N ALA A 5 2.20 3.93 -6.30
CA ALA A 5 1.50 4.18 -7.57
C ALA A 5 1.97 3.23 -8.69
N HIS A 6 3.28 2.99 -8.77
CA HIS A 6 3.85 2.02 -9.69
C HIS A 6 3.35 0.60 -9.39
N LEU A 7 3.44 0.15 -8.14
CA LEU A 7 3.02 -1.22 -7.73
C LEU A 7 1.53 -1.50 -7.99
N LEU A 8 0.67 -0.49 -7.92
CA LEU A 8 -0.75 -0.61 -8.24
C LEU A 8 -1.02 -0.93 -9.70
N GLN A 9 -0.06 -0.68 -10.60
CA GLN A 9 -0.16 -0.91 -12.05
C GLN A 9 0.66 -2.11 -12.53
N THR A 10 1.44 -2.76 -11.66
CA THR A 10 2.30 -3.89 -12.04
C THR A 10 1.67 -5.25 -11.71
N ASP A 11 2.22 -6.31 -12.31
CA ASP A 11 1.87 -7.69 -12.00
C ASP A 11 2.46 -8.20 -10.67
N LEU A 12 2.17 -9.46 -10.31
CA LEU A 12 2.63 -10.04 -9.04
C LEU A 12 4.14 -10.22 -9.01
N LEU A 13 4.73 -10.55 -10.16
CA LEU A 13 6.15 -10.87 -10.26
C LEU A 13 6.98 -9.63 -9.96
N ALA A 14 6.62 -8.49 -10.56
CA ALA A 14 7.25 -7.21 -10.30
C ALA A 14 7.09 -6.77 -8.83
N ARG A 15 5.92 -7.02 -8.24
CA ARG A 15 5.65 -6.75 -6.82
C ARG A 15 6.52 -7.58 -5.88
N PHE A 16 6.68 -8.87 -6.16
CA PHE A 16 7.55 -9.74 -5.35
C PHE A 16 9.03 -9.40 -5.54
N ALA A 17 9.45 -9.00 -6.75
CA ALA A 17 10.78 -8.47 -6.98
C ALA A 17 11.04 -7.18 -6.16
N PHE A 18 10.05 -6.29 -6.05
CA PHE A 18 10.11 -5.13 -5.16
C PHE A 18 10.27 -5.57 -3.70
N ALA A 19 9.46 -6.51 -3.22
CA ALA A 19 9.54 -7.02 -1.84
C ALA A 19 10.93 -7.61 -1.52
N GLU A 20 11.47 -8.43 -2.43
CA GLU A 20 12.80 -8.99 -2.30
C GLU A 20 13.88 -7.90 -2.27
N GLN A 21 13.84 -6.94 -3.20
CA GLN A 21 14.81 -5.84 -3.25
C GLN A 21 14.82 -5.01 -1.97
N TRP A 22 13.64 -4.68 -1.44
CA TRP A 22 13.53 -3.91 -0.21
C TRP A 22 13.98 -4.70 1.03
N ALA A 23 13.80 -6.01 1.01
CA ALA A 23 14.22 -6.90 2.09
C ALA A 23 15.71 -7.33 2.03
N LYS A 24 16.46 -7.06 0.94
CA LYS A 24 17.84 -7.56 0.72
C LYS A 24 18.84 -7.27 1.85
N LYS A 25 18.64 -6.22 2.66
CA LYS A 25 19.50 -5.89 3.81
C LYS A 25 18.88 -6.19 5.17
N GLY A 26 17.86 -7.07 5.21
CA GLY A 26 17.29 -7.59 6.45
C GLY A 26 16.98 -6.52 7.49
N SER A 27 17.64 -6.62 8.65
CA SER A 27 17.48 -5.71 9.79
C SER A 27 17.84 -4.26 9.48
N GLU A 28 18.87 -3.99 8.66
CA GLU A 28 19.32 -2.64 8.32
C GLU A 28 18.27 -1.84 7.55
N ASN A 29 17.45 -2.53 6.75
CA ASN A 29 16.38 -1.89 5.96
C ASN A 29 15.07 -1.74 6.73
N ARG A 30 14.93 -2.32 7.94
CA ARG A 30 13.67 -2.23 8.69
C ARG A 30 13.20 -0.80 8.97
N PRO A 31 14.05 0.15 9.37
CA PRO A 31 13.61 1.55 9.52
C PRO A 31 13.08 2.13 8.20
N LYS A 32 13.67 1.75 7.06
CA LYS A 32 13.21 2.20 5.73
C LYS A 32 11.88 1.56 5.34
N ILE A 33 11.71 0.27 5.62
CA ILE A 33 10.45 -0.45 5.41
C ILE A 33 9.37 0.16 6.31
N ARG A 34 9.66 0.44 7.58
CA ARG A 34 8.73 1.12 8.50
C ARG A 34 8.29 2.46 7.91
N ALA A 35 9.22 3.30 7.46
CA ALA A 35 8.89 4.59 6.85
C ALA A 35 8.04 4.44 5.57
N LEU A 36 8.35 3.43 4.74
CA LEU A 36 7.57 3.09 3.55
C LEU A 36 6.13 2.70 3.92
N LEU A 37 5.94 1.82 4.91
CA LEU A 37 4.63 1.37 5.38
C LEU A 37 3.81 2.51 5.98
N HIS A 38 4.42 3.41 6.76
CA HIS A 38 3.75 4.62 7.26
C HIS A 38 3.27 5.51 6.10
N THR A 39 4.14 5.74 5.11
CA THR A 39 3.77 6.52 3.92
C THR A 39 2.58 5.90 3.18
N TRP A 40 2.54 4.56 3.09
CA TRP A 40 1.42 3.86 2.44
C TRP A 40 0.16 3.90 3.30
N LEU A 41 0.28 3.75 4.62
CA LEU A 41 -0.82 3.85 5.55
C LEU A 41 -1.50 5.21 5.50
N ASP A 42 -0.72 6.30 5.45
CA ASP A 42 -1.27 7.66 5.36
C ASP A 42 -2.06 7.87 4.07
N PHE A 43 -1.61 7.31 2.95
CA PHE A 43 -2.37 7.32 1.71
C PHE A 43 -3.64 6.44 1.77
N TRP A 44 -3.53 5.22 2.30
CA TRP A 44 -4.67 4.31 2.39
C TRP A 44 -5.75 4.76 3.37
N ARG A 45 -5.38 5.57 4.37
CA ARG A 45 -6.34 6.30 5.22
C ARG A 45 -7.16 7.29 4.42
N ASP A 46 -6.56 8.05 3.51
CA ASP A 46 -7.32 8.94 2.62
C ASP A 46 -8.23 8.14 1.70
N VAL A 47 -7.76 7.02 1.13
CA VAL A 47 -8.63 6.15 0.32
C VAL A 47 -9.80 5.64 1.17
N LEU A 48 -9.56 5.18 2.39
CA LEU A 48 -10.60 4.69 3.30
C LEU A 48 -11.65 5.77 3.60
N LEU A 49 -11.19 6.97 3.98
CA LEU A 49 -12.07 8.10 4.29
C LEU A 49 -12.89 8.51 3.07
N GLN A 50 -12.26 8.60 1.89
CA GLN A 50 -12.92 8.96 0.65
C GLN A 50 -13.88 7.88 0.14
N THR A 51 -13.60 6.59 0.39
CA THR A 51 -14.52 5.49 0.10
C THR A 51 -15.73 5.52 1.03
N ALA A 52 -15.54 5.86 2.31
CA ALA A 52 -16.61 5.95 3.30
C ALA A 52 -17.50 7.19 3.08
N ASN A 53 -16.89 8.33 2.81
CA ASN A 53 -17.59 9.57 2.52
C ASN A 53 -16.81 10.43 1.49
N PRO A 54 -17.30 10.52 0.24
CA PRO A 54 -16.67 11.30 -0.82
C PRO A 54 -16.61 12.82 -0.57
N SER A 55 -17.39 13.35 0.36
CA SER A 55 -17.43 14.79 0.66
C SER A 55 -16.32 15.23 1.60
N LEU A 56 -15.54 14.30 2.16
CA LEU A 56 -14.42 14.64 3.02
C LEU A 56 -13.26 15.21 2.18
N PRO A 57 -12.49 16.17 2.72
CA PRO A 57 -11.27 16.59 2.08
C PRO A 57 -10.21 15.48 2.17
N ALA A 58 -9.57 15.14 1.05
CA ALA A 58 -8.40 14.27 1.05
C ALA A 58 -7.15 15.06 1.46
N ALA A 59 -6.30 14.51 2.31
CA ALA A 59 -5.03 15.13 2.69
C ALA A 59 -4.05 15.17 1.50
N HIS A 60 -4.04 14.11 0.69
CA HIS A 60 -3.17 13.94 -0.46
C HIS A 60 -3.83 14.43 -1.77
N GLN A 61 -4.00 15.75 -1.88
CA GLN A 61 -4.66 16.37 -3.04
C GLN A 61 -3.98 16.03 -4.38
N ASP A 62 -2.64 15.97 -4.40
CA ASP A 62 -1.85 15.60 -5.58
C ASP A 62 -2.14 14.17 -6.10
N TYR A 63 -2.71 13.31 -5.24
CA TYR A 63 -3.04 11.93 -5.55
C TYR A 63 -4.56 11.67 -5.66
N LEU A 64 -5.39 12.73 -5.70
CA LEU A 64 -6.84 12.60 -5.85
C LEU A 64 -7.28 11.74 -7.05
N PRO A 65 -6.70 11.87 -8.26
CA PRO A 65 -7.08 11.03 -9.38
C PRO A 65 -6.86 9.53 -9.10
N LEU A 66 -5.76 9.19 -8.44
CA LEU A 66 -5.46 7.81 -8.05
C LEU A 66 -6.43 7.31 -6.97
N ILE A 67 -6.76 8.15 -5.98
CA ILE A 67 -7.75 7.82 -4.94
C ILE A 67 -9.12 7.56 -5.55
N GLN A 68 -9.53 8.38 -6.53
CA GLN A 68 -10.80 8.21 -7.25
C GLN A 68 -10.83 6.90 -8.03
N ALA A 69 -9.74 6.55 -8.73
CA ALA A 69 -9.63 5.27 -9.42
C ALA A 69 -9.74 4.09 -8.43
N LEU A 70 -9.01 4.12 -7.32
CA LEU A 70 -9.07 3.07 -6.29
C LEU A 70 -10.48 2.89 -5.73
N ARG A 71 -11.22 3.98 -5.51
CA ARG A 71 -12.61 3.93 -5.06
C ARG A 71 -13.57 3.25 -6.05
N GLN A 72 -13.28 3.32 -7.34
CA GLN A 72 -14.09 2.65 -8.36
C GLN A 72 -13.82 1.14 -8.40
N HIS A 73 -12.65 0.70 -7.91
CA HIS A 73 -12.19 -0.69 -7.98
C HIS A 73 -12.17 -1.43 -6.64
N MET A 74 -12.40 -0.72 -5.53
CA MET A 74 -12.40 -1.31 -4.18
C MET A 74 -13.65 -0.92 -3.41
N THR A 75 -14.16 -1.88 -2.65
CA THR A 75 -15.21 -1.66 -1.66
C THR A 75 -14.63 -1.11 -0.35
N LEU A 76 -15.48 -0.47 0.47
CA LEU A 76 -15.09 0.02 1.79
C LEU A 76 -14.46 -1.10 2.66
N ALA A 77 -15.02 -2.30 2.61
CA ALA A 77 -14.51 -3.46 3.34
C ALA A 77 -13.10 -3.87 2.89
N GLN A 78 -12.83 -3.88 1.58
CA GLN A 78 -11.51 -4.21 1.05
C GLN A 78 -10.47 -3.13 1.40
N THR A 79 -10.85 -1.86 1.32
CA THR A 79 -9.96 -0.76 1.74
C THR A 79 -9.65 -0.83 3.23
N HIS A 80 -10.66 -1.12 4.07
CA HIS A 80 -10.48 -1.31 5.50
C HIS A 80 -9.56 -2.50 5.82
N ALA A 81 -9.73 -3.63 5.14
CA ALA A 81 -8.87 -4.80 5.30
C ALA A 81 -7.41 -4.48 4.98
N LEU A 82 -7.16 -3.72 3.91
CA LEU A 82 -5.79 -3.33 3.54
C LEU A 82 -5.16 -2.35 4.52
N VAL A 83 -5.92 -1.39 5.06
CA VAL A 83 -5.45 -0.52 6.15
C VAL A 83 -5.10 -1.34 7.39
N SER A 84 -5.93 -2.33 7.72
CA SER A 84 -5.69 -3.24 8.85
C SER A 84 -4.42 -4.07 8.63
N GLN A 85 -4.21 -4.59 7.42
CA GLN A 85 -3.01 -5.33 7.06
C GLN A 85 -1.75 -4.48 7.13
N LEU A 86 -1.81 -3.19 6.76
CA LEU A 86 -0.69 -2.27 6.90
C LEU A 86 -0.33 -2.01 8.37
N LEU A 87 -1.34 -1.86 9.24
CA LEU A 87 -1.13 -1.74 10.69
C LEU A 87 -0.49 -3.02 11.25
N GLN A 88 -1.02 -4.20 10.90
CA GLN A 88 -0.44 -5.47 11.32
C GLN A 88 1.01 -5.64 10.83
N SER A 89 1.29 -5.24 9.59
CA SER A 89 2.64 -5.30 9.02
C SER A 89 3.65 -4.42 9.77
N LEU A 90 3.20 -3.28 10.32
CA LEU A 90 4.02 -2.45 11.19
C LEU A 90 4.31 -3.14 12.53
N GLU A 91 3.33 -3.81 13.12
CA GLU A 91 3.51 -4.60 14.34
C GLU A 91 4.44 -5.79 14.12
N ASP A 92 4.27 -6.52 13.02
CA ASP A 92 5.11 -7.68 12.66
C ASP A 92 6.57 -7.27 12.46
N LEU A 93 6.80 -6.10 11.87
CA LEU A 93 8.14 -5.54 11.70
C LEU A 93 8.82 -5.26 13.06
N ASP A 94 8.02 -4.88 14.06
CA ASP A 94 8.46 -4.58 15.43
C ASP A 94 8.67 -5.88 16.23
N ALA A 95 7.86 -6.90 15.96
CA ALA A 95 7.98 -8.25 16.49
C ALA A 95 9.10 -9.09 15.83
N TYR A 96 9.92 -8.47 14.98
CA TYR A 96 11.02 -9.10 14.28
C TYR A 96 10.69 -10.18 13.25
N VAL A 97 9.49 -10.18 12.70
CA VAL A 97 9.10 -11.04 11.57
C VAL A 97 9.96 -10.73 10.33
N ASN A 98 10.08 -11.71 9.42
CA ASN A 98 10.85 -11.57 8.19
C ASN A 98 10.29 -10.43 7.31
N PRO A 99 11.07 -9.37 7.04
CA PRO A 99 10.59 -8.23 6.25
C PRO A 99 10.17 -8.58 4.82
N ARG A 100 10.77 -9.62 4.22
CA ARG A 100 10.38 -10.09 2.89
C ARG A 100 8.95 -10.64 2.90
N LEU A 101 8.63 -11.48 3.88
CA LEU A 101 7.32 -12.09 4.00
C LEU A 101 6.23 -11.05 4.28
N ILE A 102 6.51 -10.08 5.15
CA ILE A 102 5.61 -8.94 5.42
C ILE A 102 5.28 -8.20 4.11
N LEU A 103 6.31 -7.87 3.32
CA LEU A 103 6.13 -7.16 2.06
C LEU A 103 5.41 -8.00 1.02
N GLU A 104 5.75 -9.29 0.87
CA GLU A 104 5.07 -10.20 -0.07
C GLU A 104 3.59 -10.38 0.27
N ALA A 105 3.23 -10.50 1.55
CA ALA A 105 1.83 -10.53 1.99
C ALA A 105 1.09 -9.25 1.59
N LEU A 106 1.67 -8.07 1.87
CA LEU A 106 1.09 -6.80 1.44
C LEU A 106 0.92 -6.70 -0.08
N MET A 107 1.86 -7.25 -0.86
CA MET A 107 1.78 -7.22 -2.33
C MET A 107 0.59 -8.01 -2.89
N LEU A 108 0.14 -9.05 -2.17
CA LEU A 108 -1.04 -9.83 -2.52
C LEU A 108 -2.33 -9.06 -2.25
N ASP A 109 -2.37 -8.27 -1.17
CA ASP A 109 -3.56 -7.52 -0.76
C ASP A 109 -3.72 -6.19 -1.51
N LEU A 110 -2.65 -5.65 -2.10
CA LEU A 110 -2.74 -4.47 -2.95
C LEU A 110 -3.64 -4.73 -4.17
N PRO A 111 -4.62 -3.85 -4.49
CA PRO A 111 -5.40 -4.02 -5.70
C PRO A 111 -4.53 -3.81 -6.94
N ARG A 112 -4.97 -4.36 -8.08
CA ARG A 112 -4.41 -4.01 -9.38
C ARG A 112 -5.37 -3.10 -10.10
N LEU A 113 -4.92 -1.89 -10.36
CA LEU A 113 -5.61 -0.99 -11.26
C LEU A 113 -5.30 -1.43 -12.69
N PRO A 114 -6.30 -1.46 -13.59
CA PRO A 114 -6.02 -1.62 -15.00
C PRO A 114 -5.07 -0.49 -15.42
N ALA A 115 -4.10 -0.78 -16.27
CA ALA A 115 -3.32 0.27 -16.90
C ALA A 115 -4.32 1.23 -17.57
N SER A 116 -4.31 2.50 -17.19
CA SER A 116 -5.10 3.51 -17.91
C SER A 116 -4.61 3.49 -19.35
N ASN A 117 -5.39 2.86 -20.22
CA ASN A 117 -5.18 2.95 -21.66
C ASN A 117 -5.42 4.43 -22.03
N PRO A 118 -4.49 5.11 -22.72
CA PRO A 118 -4.67 6.48 -23.16
C PRO A 118 -5.88 6.65 -24.08
#